data_AF-A0A353GL11-F1
#
_entry.id   AF-A0A353GL11-F1
#
_cell.length_a   1.000
_cell.length_b   1.000
_cell.length_c   1.000
_cell.angle_alpha   90.00
_cell.angle_beta   90.00
_cell.angle_gamma   90.00
#
_symmetry.space_group_name_H-M   'P 1'
#
loop_
_entity.id
_entity.type
_entity.pdbx_description
1 polymer ?
#
loop_
_entity_poly.entity_id
_entity_poly.type
_entity_poly.pdbx_seq_one_letter_code
_entity_poly.pdbx_strand_id
1 'polypeptide(L)'
;ERPQAGRQRQFNQVGVEFFGCASPIADAETIAMLSAILREIGFSGVKVRLNSLGNVESRQAYNTELRGRLAAIKDQLCPDCQRRAEINPLRVLDCKIPTCKKLYADFPILEDFLDEPSRSHYDTVVAALDELGVAYEKNSGLVRGFDYYTHTVFEICLEGLGAQDAVLGGGRYDGLMQDLGGPACPAIGAGFGIERLVLAMKAANIVPPGLDKDPRAVYVLALEDNCVTAGLKVAELFRQAGRRAEFDLQTRSFKSGLKVANREQIDTMIVIGGDELRDGVVLIKNLADRTEKRVPLLEAATQE
;
A
#
# COMPACT_ATOMS: atom_id res chain seq x y z
N GLU A 1 -12.52 -7.66 16.92
CA GLU A 1 -11.69 -8.77 16.41
C GLU A 1 -10.49 -9.00 17.33
N ARG A 2 -9.94 -10.23 17.37
CA ARG A 2 -8.67 -10.52 18.08
C ARG A 2 -7.49 -10.12 17.18
N PRO A 3 -6.42 -9.50 17.71
CA PRO A 3 -5.23 -9.17 16.92
C PRO A 3 -4.62 -10.40 16.25
N GLN A 4 -4.23 -10.28 14.99
CA GLN A 4 -3.56 -11.31 14.18
C GLN A 4 -2.53 -10.63 13.27
N ALA A 5 -1.67 -11.41 12.61
CA ALA A 5 -0.71 -10.85 11.64
C ALA A 5 -1.44 -9.99 10.59
N GLY A 6 -1.02 -8.72 10.44
CA GLY A 6 -1.67 -7.77 9.53
C GLY A 6 -3.06 -7.27 9.96
N ARG A 7 -3.50 -7.54 11.20
CA ARG A 7 -4.76 -7.04 11.81
C ARG A 7 -4.47 -6.49 13.19
N GLN A 8 -4.16 -5.20 13.23
CA GLN A 8 -3.84 -4.46 14.44
C GLN A 8 -5.06 -3.68 14.93
N ARG A 9 -5.08 -3.31 16.22
CA ARG A 9 -6.15 -2.45 16.77
C ARG A 9 -6.01 -1.00 16.29
N GLN A 10 -4.80 -0.58 16.01
CA GLN A 10 -4.45 0.67 15.34
C GLN A 10 -3.61 0.29 14.13
N PHE A 11 -3.97 0.81 12.96
CA PHE A 11 -3.27 0.58 11.70
C PHE A 11 -3.34 1.85 10.85
N ASN A 12 -2.47 1.95 9.86
CA ASN A 12 -2.43 3.09 8.96
C ASN A 12 -3.08 2.69 7.63
N GLN A 13 -3.91 3.56 7.09
CA GLN A 13 -4.53 3.34 5.78
C GLN A 13 -4.32 4.54 4.87
N VAL A 14 -4.19 4.26 3.59
CA VAL A 14 -4.34 5.25 2.53
C VAL A 14 -5.65 4.96 1.83
N GLY A 15 -6.40 6.02 1.58
CA GLY A 15 -7.68 5.96 0.89
C GLY A 15 -7.71 6.93 -0.29
N VAL A 16 -8.51 6.59 -1.28
CA VAL A 16 -8.88 7.48 -2.37
C VAL A 16 -10.39 7.46 -2.52
N GLU A 17 -10.97 8.64 -2.73
CA GLU A 17 -12.41 8.81 -2.87
C GLU A 17 -12.68 9.74 -4.06
N PHE A 18 -13.57 9.32 -4.95
CA PHE A 18 -14.08 10.10 -6.06
C PHE A 18 -15.55 10.41 -5.76
N PHE A 19 -15.86 11.69 -5.53
CA PHE A 19 -17.22 12.17 -5.25
C PHE A 19 -17.84 12.89 -6.45
N GLY A 20 -19.16 12.76 -6.61
CA GLY A 20 -19.95 13.55 -7.56
C GLY A 20 -19.97 13.01 -9.00
N CYS A 21 -19.42 11.82 -9.26
CA CYS A 21 -19.46 11.19 -10.58
C CYS A 21 -20.19 9.84 -10.55
N ALA A 22 -21.32 9.78 -11.26
CA ALA A 22 -22.11 8.56 -11.43
C ALA A 22 -21.62 7.68 -12.59
N SER A 23 -20.66 8.14 -13.39
CA SER A 23 -20.18 7.38 -14.54
C SER A 23 -19.46 6.11 -14.08
N PRO A 24 -19.77 4.93 -14.66
CA PRO A 24 -19.03 3.70 -14.41
C PRO A 24 -17.53 3.81 -14.78
N ILE A 25 -17.17 4.79 -15.61
CA ILE A 25 -15.78 5.07 -15.96
C ILE A 25 -14.97 5.51 -14.73
N ALA A 26 -15.58 6.21 -13.77
CA ALA A 26 -14.90 6.56 -12.52
C ALA A 26 -14.48 5.31 -11.73
N ASP A 27 -15.27 4.24 -11.81
CA ASP A 27 -14.98 2.97 -11.16
C ASP A 27 -13.78 2.28 -11.81
N ALA A 28 -13.80 2.20 -13.14
CA ALA A 28 -12.68 1.63 -13.91
C ALA A 28 -11.40 2.44 -13.71
N GLU A 29 -11.47 3.78 -13.74
CA GLU A 29 -10.34 4.67 -13.48
C GLU A 29 -9.77 4.46 -12.07
N THR A 30 -10.63 4.39 -11.04
CA THR A 30 -10.22 4.15 -9.65
C THR A 30 -9.49 2.80 -9.54
N ILE A 31 -10.05 1.73 -10.11
CA ILE A 31 -9.44 0.40 -10.08
C ILE A 31 -8.11 0.38 -10.85
N ALA A 32 -8.05 1.01 -12.03
CA ALA A 32 -6.86 1.07 -12.87
C ALA A 32 -5.73 1.86 -12.21
N MET A 33 -6.03 3.03 -11.64
CA MET A 33 -5.06 3.85 -10.91
C MET A 33 -4.49 3.09 -9.71
N LEU A 34 -5.32 2.44 -8.90
CA LEU A 34 -4.84 1.67 -7.74
C LEU A 34 -4.00 0.46 -8.18
N SER A 35 -4.38 -0.19 -9.29
CA SER A 35 -3.58 -1.27 -9.87
C SER A 35 -2.22 -0.76 -10.38
N ALA A 36 -2.19 0.42 -11.01
CA ALA A 36 -0.98 1.05 -11.51
C ALA A 36 -0.03 1.44 -10.36
N ILE A 37 -0.55 2.02 -9.27
CA ILE A 37 0.23 2.34 -8.07
C ILE A 37 0.93 1.09 -7.51
N LEU A 38 0.23 -0.04 -7.42
CA LEU A 38 0.84 -1.29 -6.93
C LEU A 38 1.91 -1.83 -7.89
N ARG A 39 1.71 -1.69 -9.21
CA ARG A 39 2.74 -2.04 -10.20
C ARG A 39 3.97 -1.14 -10.09
N GLU A 40 3.77 0.15 -9.89
CA GLU A 40 4.85 1.14 -9.73
C GLU A 40 5.67 0.89 -8.45
N ILE A 41 5.04 0.41 -7.38
CA ILE A 41 5.73 -0.06 -6.18
C ILE A 41 6.62 -1.29 -6.46
N GLY A 42 6.34 -2.04 -7.53
CA GLY A 42 7.15 -3.18 -7.98
C GLY A 42 6.41 -4.52 -7.97
N PHE A 43 5.09 -4.56 -7.75
CA PHE A 43 4.35 -5.82 -7.78
C PHE A 43 4.02 -6.24 -9.23
N SER A 44 4.39 -7.46 -9.60
CA SER A 44 4.09 -8.04 -10.92
C SER A 44 2.74 -8.77 -10.99
N GLY A 45 2.27 -9.35 -9.88
CA GLY A 45 1.05 -10.18 -9.79
C GLY A 45 -0.17 -9.42 -9.27
N VAL A 46 -0.43 -8.21 -9.77
CA VAL A 46 -1.57 -7.39 -9.34
C VAL A 46 -2.84 -7.89 -10.04
N LYS A 47 -3.76 -8.48 -9.28
CA LYS A 47 -5.04 -9.01 -9.81
C LYS A 47 -6.23 -8.42 -9.05
N VAL A 48 -7.24 -7.95 -9.79
CA VAL A 48 -8.48 -7.42 -9.22
C VAL A 48 -9.50 -8.55 -9.07
N ARG A 49 -10.18 -8.63 -7.91
CA ARG A 49 -11.44 -9.37 -7.76
C ARG A 49 -12.57 -8.37 -7.89
N LEU A 50 -13.49 -8.63 -8.82
CA LEU A 50 -14.54 -7.69 -9.19
C LEU A 50 -15.92 -8.32 -9.00
N ASN A 51 -16.88 -7.54 -8.52
CA ASN A 51 -18.29 -7.91 -8.44
C ASN A 51 -19.18 -6.67 -8.51
N SER A 52 -20.49 -6.88 -8.69
CA SER A 52 -21.51 -5.83 -8.55
C SER A 52 -22.55 -6.23 -7.52
N LEU A 53 -22.85 -5.31 -6.60
CA LEU A 53 -23.91 -5.47 -5.60
C LEU A 53 -25.26 -4.90 -6.05
N GLY A 54 -25.34 -4.38 -7.28
CA GLY A 54 -26.50 -3.69 -7.81
C GLY A 54 -26.96 -2.50 -6.97
N ASN A 55 -28.17 -2.03 -7.27
CA ASN A 55 -28.89 -1.08 -6.44
C ASN A 55 -29.62 -1.77 -5.27
N VAL A 56 -30.39 -0.99 -4.52
CA VAL A 56 -31.13 -1.44 -3.34
C VAL A 56 -32.16 -2.51 -3.71
N GLU A 57 -32.87 -2.32 -4.81
CA GLU A 57 -33.93 -3.19 -5.30
C GLU A 57 -33.38 -4.56 -5.73
N SER A 58 -32.32 -4.56 -6.54
CA SER A 58 -31.60 -5.78 -6.97
C SER A 58 -31.14 -6.58 -5.75
N ARG A 59 -30.57 -5.89 -4.75
CA ARG A 59 -30.09 -6.51 -3.51
C ARG A 59 -31.22 -7.05 -2.65
N GLN A 60 -32.35 -6.36 -2.56
CA GLN A 60 -33.52 -6.83 -1.82
C GLN A 60 -34.12 -8.09 -2.46
N ALA A 61 -34.24 -8.12 -3.78
CA ALA A 61 -34.71 -9.28 -4.53
C ALA A 61 -33.80 -10.50 -4.26
N TYR A 62 -32.47 -10.31 -4.41
CA TYR A 62 -31.51 -11.38 -4.15
C TYR A 62 -31.49 -11.83 -2.69
N ASN A 63 -31.56 -10.90 -1.74
CA ASN A 63 -31.61 -11.25 -0.31
C ASN A 63 -32.83 -12.09 0.05
N THR A 64 -33.96 -11.87 -0.62
CA THR A 64 -35.19 -12.65 -0.40
C THR A 64 -34.99 -14.09 -0.86
N GLU A 65 -34.47 -14.29 -2.07
CA GLU A 65 -34.13 -15.62 -2.61
C GLU A 65 -33.09 -16.32 -1.74
N LEU A 66 -32.00 -15.61 -1.42
CA LEU A 66 -30.88 -16.15 -0.65
C LEU A 66 -31.31 -16.57 0.76
N ARG A 67 -32.16 -15.80 1.44
CA ARG A 67 -32.73 -16.21 2.74
C ARG A 67 -33.55 -17.49 2.64
N GLY A 68 -34.40 -17.59 1.61
CA GLY A 68 -35.22 -18.78 1.38
C GLY A 68 -34.35 -20.04 1.26
N ARG A 69 -33.29 -19.98 0.44
CA ARG A 69 -32.38 -21.12 0.26
C ARG A 69 -31.52 -21.41 1.48
N LEU A 70 -31.00 -20.37 2.14
CA LEU A 70 -30.20 -20.54 3.37
C LEU A 70 -31.01 -21.16 4.50
N ALA A 71 -32.31 -20.85 4.61
CA ALA A 71 -33.19 -21.44 5.62
C ALA A 71 -33.27 -22.98 5.46
N ALA A 72 -33.30 -23.50 4.24
CA ALA A 72 -33.37 -24.93 3.95
C ALA A 72 -32.11 -25.70 4.37
N ILE A 73 -30.96 -25.02 4.45
CA ILE A 73 -29.66 -25.62 4.81
C ILE A 73 -29.10 -25.11 6.13
N LYS A 74 -29.91 -24.36 6.92
CA LYS A 74 -29.44 -23.60 8.08
C LYS A 74 -28.64 -24.45 9.08
N ASP A 75 -29.15 -25.62 9.43
CA ASP A 75 -28.53 -26.49 10.45
C ASP A 75 -27.21 -27.13 9.97
N GLN A 76 -26.93 -27.08 8.66
CA GLN A 76 -25.68 -27.56 8.06
C GLN A 76 -24.61 -26.47 7.97
N LEU A 77 -25.02 -25.20 8.10
CA LEU A 77 -24.11 -24.06 8.12
C LEU A 77 -23.34 -23.98 9.44
N CYS A 78 -22.15 -23.40 9.41
CA CYS A 78 -21.42 -23.09 10.65
C CYS A 78 -22.18 -22.06 11.51
N PRO A 79 -21.92 -21.98 12.82
CA PRO A 79 -22.64 -21.07 13.73
C PRO A 79 -22.64 -19.60 13.28
N ASP A 80 -21.53 -19.12 12.71
CA ASP A 80 -21.46 -17.76 12.18
C ASP A 80 -22.36 -17.56 10.96
N CYS A 81 -22.43 -18.54 10.06
CA CYS A 81 -23.29 -18.47 8.88
C CYS A 81 -24.77 -18.58 9.23
N GLN A 82 -25.11 -19.38 10.25
CA GLN A 82 -26.48 -19.43 10.80
C GLN A 82 -26.94 -18.05 11.26
N ARG A 83 -26.10 -17.34 12.02
CA ARG A 83 -26.38 -15.96 12.48
C ARG A 83 -26.41 -14.96 11.31
N ARG A 84 -25.46 -15.04 10.39
CA ARG A 84 -25.39 -14.15 9.22
C ARG A 84 -26.60 -14.29 8.31
N ALA A 85 -27.10 -15.51 8.10
CA ALA A 85 -28.28 -15.78 7.29
C ALA A 85 -29.52 -14.99 7.75
N GLU A 86 -29.65 -14.75 9.06
CA GLU A 86 -30.75 -13.98 9.63
C GLU A 86 -30.55 -12.46 9.47
N ILE A 87 -29.35 -11.97 9.82
CA ILE A 87 -29.06 -10.52 9.89
C ILE A 87 -28.80 -9.95 8.50
N ASN A 88 -27.79 -10.48 7.81
CA ASN A 88 -27.36 -10.04 6.48
C ASN A 88 -26.90 -11.27 5.67
N PRO A 89 -27.80 -11.89 4.89
CA PRO A 89 -27.55 -13.18 4.23
C PRO A 89 -26.40 -13.12 3.23
N LEU A 90 -26.10 -11.96 2.64
CA LEU A 90 -24.93 -11.76 1.77
C LEU A 90 -23.63 -12.16 2.47
N ARG A 91 -23.51 -11.90 3.78
CA ARG A 91 -22.29 -12.20 4.55
C ARG A 91 -22.01 -13.70 4.67
N VAL A 92 -22.96 -14.56 4.33
CA VAL A 92 -22.73 -16.00 4.23
C VAL A 92 -21.80 -16.31 3.05
N LEU A 93 -21.89 -15.56 1.96
CA LEU A 93 -21.08 -15.76 0.75
C LEU A 93 -19.58 -15.55 1.01
N ASP A 94 -19.22 -14.67 1.95
CA ASP A 94 -17.84 -14.44 2.41
C ASP A 94 -17.32 -15.48 3.43
N CYS A 95 -18.08 -16.54 3.71
CA CYS A 95 -17.62 -17.58 4.63
C CYS A 95 -16.36 -18.27 4.08
N LYS A 96 -15.32 -18.42 4.92
CA LYS A 96 -14.06 -19.08 4.53
C LYS A 96 -14.05 -20.59 4.80
N ILE A 97 -15.12 -21.14 5.38
CA ILE A 97 -15.22 -22.57 5.71
C ILE A 97 -15.61 -23.37 4.44
N PRO A 98 -14.79 -24.33 3.97
CA PRO A 98 -15.06 -25.05 2.72
C PRO A 98 -16.36 -25.85 2.72
N THR A 99 -16.75 -26.43 3.86
CA THR A 99 -18.01 -27.17 3.97
C THR A 99 -19.21 -26.26 3.77
N CYS A 100 -19.21 -25.06 4.37
CA CYS A 100 -20.25 -24.06 4.11
C CYS A 100 -20.29 -23.67 2.63
N LYS A 101 -19.13 -23.36 2.02
CA LYS A 101 -19.06 -22.97 0.60
C LYS A 101 -19.67 -24.01 -0.34
N LYS A 102 -19.48 -25.31 -0.06
CA LYS A 102 -20.07 -26.40 -0.85
C LYS A 102 -21.59 -26.42 -0.80
N LEU A 103 -22.19 -26.03 0.33
CA LEU A 103 -23.65 -26.08 0.50
C LEU A 103 -24.40 -25.07 -0.36
N TYR A 104 -23.77 -23.95 -0.69
CA TYR A 104 -24.36 -22.88 -1.51
C TYR A 104 -23.65 -22.69 -2.85
N ALA A 105 -22.88 -23.67 -3.31
CA ALA A 105 -22.16 -23.59 -4.59
C ALA A 105 -23.09 -23.42 -5.79
N ASP A 106 -24.27 -24.04 -5.74
CA ASP A 106 -25.28 -24.00 -6.80
C ASP A 106 -26.37 -22.93 -6.56
N PHE A 107 -26.17 -22.03 -5.59
CA PHE A 107 -27.11 -20.94 -5.36
C PHE A 107 -26.98 -19.91 -6.48
N PRO A 108 -28.08 -19.19 -6.81
CA PRO A 108 -28.00 -18.15 -7.81
C PRO A 108 -27.08 -17.02 -7.31
N ILE A 109 -26.53 -16.25 -8.24
CA ILE A 109 -25.59 -15.16 -7.93
C ILE A 109 -26.28 -13.82 -8.04
N LEU A 110 -25.78 -12.81 -7.31
CA LEU A 110 -26.37 -11.47 -7.32
C LEU A 110 -26.35 -10.82 -8.72
N GLU A 111 -25.41 -11.21 -9.58
CA GLU A 111 -25.34 -10.76 -10.99
C GLU A 111 -26.63 -11.10 -11.77
N ASP A 112 -27.30 -12.20 -11.43
CA ASP A 112 -28.55 -12.64 -12.08
C ASP A 112 -29.77 -11.77 -11.70
N PHE A 113 -29.65 -10.95 -10.66
CA PHE A 113 -30.73 -10.11 -10.10
C PHE A 113 -30.51 -8.62 -10.37
N LEU A 114 -29.45 -8.26 -11.10
CA LEU A 114 -29.19 -6.87 -11.45
C LEU A 114 -30.31 -6.35 -12.34
N ASP A 115 -30.82 -5.17 -11.99
CA ASP A 115 -31.63 -4.40 -12.91
C ASP A 115 -30.81 -3.92 -14.12
N GLU A 116 -31.50 -3.47 -15.18
CA GLU A 116 -30.85 -3.06 -16.43
C GLU A 116 -29.80 -1.94 -16.22
N PRO A 117 -30.05 -0.90 -15.41
CA PRO A 117 -29.03 0.11 -15.10
C PRO A 117 -27.80 -0.45 -14.38
N SER A 118 -27.98 -1.31 -13.36
CA SER A 118 -26.85 -1.92 -12.66
C SER A 118 -26.07 -2.89 -13.55
N ARG A 119 -26.76 -3.60 -14.45
CA ARG A 119 -26.14 -4.51 -15.41
C ARG A 119 -25.28 -3.74 -16.40
N SER A 120 -25.86 -2.69 -17.00
CA SER A 120 -25.19 -1.77 -17.93
C SER A 120 -23.99 -1.06 -17.28
N HIS A 121 -24.15 -0.60 -16.02
CA HIS A 121 -23.05 -0.06 -15.24
C HIS A 121 -21.92 -1.08 -15.10
N TYR A 122 -22.23 -2.31 -14.67
CA TYR A 122 -21.23 -3.35 -14.47
C TYR A 122 -20.54 -3.77 -15.78
N ASP A 123 -21.28 -3.90 -16.88
CA ASP A 123 -20.70 -4.17 -18.21
C ASP A 123 -19.76 -3.07 -18.67
N THR A 124 -20.10 -1.81 -18.42
CA THR A 124 -19.25 -0.67 -18.76
C THR A 124 -17.93 -0.70 -17.98
N VAL A 125 -17.96 -1.04 -16.68
CA VAL A 125 -16.74 -1.21 -15.88
C VAL A 125 -15.86 -2.33 -16.44
N VAL A 126 -16.47 -3.49 -16.71
CA VAL A 126 -15.77 -4.66 -17.27
C VAL A 126 -15.09 -4.30 -18.60
N ALA A 127 -15.84 -3.71 -19.53
CA ALA A 127 -15.31 -3.31 -20.84
C ALA A 127 -14.18 -2.27 -20.73
N ALA A 128 -14.31 -1.31 -19.82
CA ALA A 128 -13.27 -0.31 -19.58
C ALA A 128 -11.99 -0.93 -18.96
N LEU A 129 -12.13 -1.88 -18.05
CA LEU A 129 -10.99 -2.61 -17.48
C LEU A 129 -10.28 -3.49 -18.52
N ASP A 130 -11.05 -4.11 -19.43
CA ASP A 130 -10.51 -4.86 -20.57
C ASP A 130 -9.67 -3.94 -21.48
N GLU A 131 -10.20 -2.77 -21.85
CA GLU A 131 -9.51 -1.78 -22.68
C GLU A 131 -8.24 -1.23 -22.02
N LEU A 132 -8.27 -1.04 -20.69
CA LEU A 132 -7.11 -0.57 -19.91
C LEU A 132 -6.09 -1.69 -19.61
N GLY A 133 -6.33 -2.93 -20.02
CA GLY A 133 -5.44 -4.06 -19.76
C GLY A 133 -5.29 -4.38 -18.27
N VAL A 134 -6.33 -4.15 -17.46
CA VAL A 134 -6.33 -4.47 -16.03
C VAL A 134 -6.72 -5.93 -15.86
N ALA A 135 -5.85 -6.75 -15.26
CA ALA A 135 -6.17 -8.13 -14.97
C ALA A 135 -7.18 -8.24 -13.82
N TYR A 136 -8.34 -8.84 -14.08
CA TYR A 136 -9.36 -9.10 -13.06
C TYR A 136 -9.93 -10.52 -13.12
N GLU A 137 -10.59 -10.94 -12.04
CA GLU A 137 -11.49 -12.09 -11.98
C GLU A 137 -12.85 -11.65 -11.44
N LYS A 138 -13.92 -12.13 -12.07
CA LYS A 138 -15.26 -11.97 -11.51
C LYS A 138 -15.41 -12.89 -10.30
N ASN A 139 -15.89 -12.33 -9.19
CA ASN A 139 -16.11 -13.09 -7.95
C ASN A 139 -17.47 -12.73 -7.35
N SER A 140 -18.50 -13.50 -7.69
CA SER A 140 -19.87 -13.30 -7.19
C SER A 140 -20.00 -13.40 -5.66
N GLY A 141 -19.05 -14.08 -5.01
CA GLY A 141 -18.98 -14.18 -3.54
C GLY A 141 -18.31 -12.97 -2.88
N LEU A 142 -17.79 -12.02 -3.65
CA LEU A 142 -17.19 -10.81 -3.12
C LEU A 142 -18.29 -9.88 -2.60
N VAL A 143 -18.47 -9.91 -1.29
CA VAL A 143 -19.31 -8.99 -0.54
C VAL A 143 -18.44 -8.24 0.46
N ARG A 144 -18.72 -6.95 0.69
CA ARG A 144 -17.85 -6.08 1.47
C ARG A 144 -18.27 -5.98 2.93
N GLY A 145 -17.32 -5.48 3.73
CA GLY A 145 -17.38 -5.28 5.18
C GLY A 145 -18.49 -4.34 5.66
N PHE A 146 -19.01 -3.48 4.77
CA PHE A 146 -19.98 -2.45 5.08
C PHE A 146 -21.19 -2.55 4.14
N ASP A 147 -22.36 -2.19 4.64
CA ASP A 147 -23.61 -2.39 3.92
C ASP A 147 -23.97 -1.20 3.00
N TYR A 148 -23.21 -0.11 3.06
CA TYR A 148 -23.40 1.11 2.26
C TYR A 148 -23.00 0.97 0.78
N TYR A 149 -22.27 -0.09 0.41
CA TYR A 149 -21.79 -0.23 -0.97
C TYR A 149 -22.99 -0.41 -1.92
N THR A 150 -22.88 0.07 -3.16
CA THR A 150 -23.79 -0.07 -4.29
C THR A 150 -22.99 -0.40 -5.55
N HIS A 151 -23.59 -1.04 -6.54
CA HIS A 151 -22.94 -1.36 -7.82
C HIS A 151 -21.54 -2.00 -7.61
N THR A 152 -20.50 -1.45 -8.22
CA THR A 152 -19.14 -2.01 -8.22
C THR A 152 -18.59 -2.22 -6.80
N VAL A 153 -18.08 -3.42 -6.54
CA VAL A 153 -17.18 -3.70 -5.41
C VAL A 153 -15.97 -4.46 -5.91
N PHE A 154 -14.81 -4.17 -5.31
CA PHE A 154 -13.58 -4.80 -5.73
C PHE A 154 -12.57 -4.99 -4.59
N GLU A 155 -11.67 -5.94 -4.78
CA GLU A 155 -10.46 -6.12 -4.01
C GLU A 155 -9.27 -6.20 -4.96
N ILE A 156 -8.11 -5.72 -4.55
CA ILE A 156 -6.86 -5.98 -5.27
C ILE A 156 -6.03 -6.95 -4.44
N CYS A 157 -5.69 -8.06 -5.09
CA CYS A 157 -4.93 -9.15 -4.52
C CYS A 157 -3.52 -9.15 -5.07
N LEU A 158 -2.57 -9.49 -4.20
CA LEU A 158 -1.17 -9.67 -4.55
C LEU A 158 -0.74 -11.10 -4.29
N GLU A 159 0.04 -11.66 -5.22
CA GLU A 159 0.65 -12.98 -5.05
C GLU A 159 1.59 -13.03 -3.83
N GLY A 160 1.73 -14.22 -3.22
CA GLY A 160 2.69 -14.46 -2.12
C GLY A 160 2.19 -14.17 -0.70
N LEU A 161 0.99 -13.60 -0.54
CA LEU A 161 0.39 -13.30 0.77
C LEU A 161 -0.45 -14.44 1.39
N GLY A 162 -0.59 -15.57 0.70
CA GLY A 162 -1.38 -16.72 1.16
C GLY A 162 -2.88 -16.45 1.19
N ALA A 163 -3.61 -17.04 2.17
CA ALA A 163 -5.08 -16.99 2.26
C ALA A 163 -5.68 -15.59 2.53
N GLN A 164 -4.85 -14.56 2.65
CA GLN A 164 -5.21 -13.18 2.97
C GLN A 164 -4.58 -12.20 1.95
N ASP A 165 -4.62 -12.60 0.69
CA ASP A 165 -4.00 -11.92 -0.46
C ASP A 165 -4.58 -10.55 -0.84
N ALA A 166 -5.79 -10.23 -0.38
CA ALA A 166 -6.35 -8.89 -0.53
C ALA A 166 -5.59 -7.87 0.33
N VAL A 167 -4.94 -6.91 -0.33
CA VAL A 167 -4.25 -5.77 0.32
C VAL A 167 -5.07 -4.49 0.30
N LEU A 168 -5.97 -4.39 -0.66
CA LEU A 168 -6.80 -3.23 -0.94
C LEU A 168 -8.23 -3.69 -1.17
N GLY A 169 -9.20 -2.87 -0.78
CA GLY A 169 -10.57 -3.07 -1.21
C GLY A 169 -11.37 -1.78 -1.24
N GLY A 170 -12.36 -1.77 -2.11
CA GLY A 170 -13.14 -0.59 -2.42
C GLY A 170 -14.45 -0.94 -3.12
N GLY A 171 -15.10 0.09 -3.61
CA GLY A 171 -16.37 0.00 -4.31
C GLY A 171 -17.12 1.31 -4.32
N ARG A 172 -18.23 1.32 -5.06
CA ARG A 172 -19.16 2.44 -5.19
C ARG A 172 -20.14 2.44 -4.01
N TYR A 173 -20.56 3.62 -3.54
CA TYR A 173 -21.36 3.79 -2.33
C TYR A 173 -22.27 5.03 -2.38
N ASP A 174 -23.05 5.14 -3.45
CA ASP A 174 -23.77 6.38 -3.80
C ASP A 174 -24.76 6.88 -2.73
N GLY A 175 -25.29 5.98 -1.89
CA GLY A 175 -26.24 6.32 -0.83
C GLY A 175 -25.63 6.87 0.45
N LEU A 176 -24.32 6.65 0.69
CA LEU A 176 -23.70 6.91 1.99
C LEU A 176 -23.81 8.38 2.42
N MET A 177 -23.66 9.33 1.49
CA MET A 177 -23.76 10.76 1.80
C MET A 177 -25.18 11.14 2.28
N GLN A 178 -26.22 10.54 1.69
CA GLN A 178 -27.60 10.78 2.10
C GLN A 178 -27.91 10.14 3.45
N ASP A 179 -27.39 8.93 3.69
CA ASP A 179 -27.53 8.24 4.99
C ASP A 179 -26.94 9.08 6.15
N LEU A 180 -25.95 9.92 5.85
CA LEU A 180 -25.32 10.85 6.78
C LEU A 180 -26.00 12.24 6.85
N GLY A 181 -27.11 12.44 6.14
CA GLY A 181 -27.88 13.69 6.13
C GLY A 181 -27.42 14.73 5.10
N GLY A 182 -26.52 14.35 4.18
CA GLY A 182 -26.08 15.18 3.06
C GLY A 182 -26.94 15.04 1.79
N PRO A 183 -26.57 15.72 0.70
CA PRO A 183 -27.22 15.56 -0.60
C PRO A 183 -26.88 14.21 -1.25
N ALA A 184 -27.66 13.81 -2.25
CA ALA A 184 -27.30 12.71 -3.13
C ALA A 184 -25.93 12.98 -3.77
N CYS A 185 -24.96 12.09 -3.54
CA CYS A 185 -23.60 12.24 -4.03
C CYS A 185 -23.06 10.86 -4.43
N PRO A 186 -23.13 10.51 -5.72
CA PRO A 186 -22.52 9.30 -6.22
C PRO A 186 -21.03 9.29 -5.90
N ALA A 187 -20.53 8.15 -5.44
CA ALA A 187 -19.16 8.09 -4.96
C ALA A 187 -18.57 6.69 -5.09
N ILE A 188 -17.28 6.63 -5.39
CA ILE A 188 -16.49 5.40 -5.37
C ILE A 188 -15.14 5.68 -4.73
N GLY A 189 -14.63 4.68 -4.03
CA GLY A 189 -13.28 4.74 -3.53
C GLY A 189 -12.81 3.44 -2.95
N ALA A 190 -11.65 3.51 -2.32
CA ALA A 190 -10.94 2.37 -1.80
C ALA A 190 -10.02 2.75 -0.65
N GLY A 191 -9.72 1.76 0.19
CA GLY A 191 -8.70 1.85 1.20
C GLY A 191 -7.76 0.65 1.17
N PHE A 192 -6.50 0.89 1.53
CA PHE A 192 -5.52 -0.18 1.77
C PHE A 192 -4.69 0.11 3.02
N GLY A 193 -4.36 -0.95 3.75
CA GLY A 193 -3.55 -0.85 4.97
C GLY A 193 -2.07 -0.82 4.64
N ILE A 194 -1.34 0.18 5.13
CA ILE A 194 0.10 0.33 4.93
C ILE A 194 0.85 -0.88 5.51
N GLU A 195 0.46 -1.37 6.67
CA GLU A 195 1.11 -2.53 7.29
C GLU A 195 0.95 -3.79 6.45
N ARG A 196 -0.21 -3.98 5.80
CA ARG A 196 -0.43 -5.12 4.89
C ARG A 196 0.40 -4.98 3.63
N LEU A 197 0.49 -3.77 3.08
CA LEU A 197 1.33 -3.49 1.92
C LEU A 197 2.82 -3.75 2.22
N VAL A 198 3.33 -3.29 3.37
CA VAL A 198 4.72 -3.55 3.80
C VAL A 198 4.98 -5.05 3.98
N LEU A 199 4.02 -5.80 4.54
CA LEU A 199 4.14 -7.26 4.63
C LEU A 199 4.18 -7.91 3.25
N ALA A 200 3.37 -7.42 2.30
CA ALA A 200 3.38 -7.88 0.91
C ALA A 200 4.71 -7.60 0.22
N MET A 201 5.27 -6.40 0.41
CA MET A 201 6.57 -6.03 -0.16
C MET A 201 7.67 -6.93 0.39
N LYS A 202 7.69 -7.19 1.71
CA LYS A 202 8.64 -8.12 2.33
C LYS A 202 8.51 -9.54 1.78
N ALA A 203 7.29 -10.04 1.62
CA ALA A 203 7.05 -11.38 1.06
C ALA A 203 7.50 -11.48 -0.41
N ALA A 204 7.34 -10.40 -1.18
CA ALA A 204 7.76 -10.30 -2.57
C ALA A 204 9.23 -9.87 -2.75
N ASN A 205 9.99 -9.66 -1.68
CA ASN A 205 11.34 -9.09 -1.68
C ASN A 205 11.45 -7.74 -2.44
N ILE A 206 10.40 -6.94 -2.41
CA ILE A 206 10.37 -5.61 -2.98
C ILE A 206 11.00 -4.62 -1.99
N VAL A 207 12.03 -3.92 -2.43
CA VAL A 207 12.59 -2.77 -1.72
C VAL A 207 11.84 -1.52 -2.18
N PRO A 208 11.21 -0.75 -1.26
CA PRO A 208 10.57 0.50 -1.62
C PRO A 208 11.53 1.43 -2.39
N PRO A 209 11.11 2.02 -3.51
CA PRO A 209 11.92 3.02 -4.20
C PRO A 209 12.20 4.21 -3.26
N GLY A 210 13.44 4.70 -3.27
CA GLY A 210 13.88 5.84 -2.44
C GLY A 210 14.40 5.48 -1.04
N LEU A 211 14.52 4.18 -0.69
CA LEU A 211 15.33 3.72 0.45
C LEU A 211 16.79 3.42 0.09
N ASP A 212 17.17 3.62 -1.17
CA ASP A 212 18.56 3.47 -1.60
C ASP A 212 19.46 4.47 -0.87
N LYS A 213 20.75 4.16 -0.79
CA LYS A 213 21.78 5.07 -0.29
C LYS A 213 21.61 6.43 -0.99
N ASP A 214 21.46 7.52 -0.23
CA ASP A 214 21.58 8.85 -0.83
C ASP A 214 23.03 8.99 -1.30
N PRO A 215 23.31 8.96 -2.62
CA PRO A 215 24.68 8.97 -3.12
C PRO A 215 25.39 10.28 -2.79
N ARG A 216 24.63 11.32 -2.41
CA ARG A 216 25.15 12.64 -2.04
C ARG A 216 25.48 12.74 -0.56
N ALA A 217 25.04 11.78 0.25
CA ALA A 217 25.31 11.77 1.68
C ALA A 217 26.81 11.64 1.95
N VAL A 218 27.30 12.41 2.93
CA VAL A 218 28.69 12.34 3.39
C VAL A 218 28.74 12.08 4.89
N TYR A 219 29.77 11.35 5.32
CA TYR A 219 30.07 11.12 6.73
C TYR A 219 31.39 11.80 7.06
N VAL A 220 31.34 12.80 7.95
CA VAL A 220 32.50 13.58 8.37
C VAL A 220 33.03 13.03 9.69
N LEU A 221 34.31 12.65 9.69
CA LEU A 221 35.02 12.07 10.82
C LEU A 221 36.19 12.96 11.23
N ALA A 222 36.17 13.41 12.48
CA ALA A 222 37.35 13.97 13.16
C ALA A 222 38.11 12.86 13.89
N LEU A 223 39.42 12.73 13.64
CA LEU A 223 40.26 11.73 14.29
C LEU A 223 40.76 12.19 15.67
N GLU A 224 40.80 13.49 15.91
CA GLU A 224 41.40 14.13 17.09
C GLU A 224 40.51 15.27 17.61
N ASP A 225 40.59 15.57 18.92
CA ASP A 225 39.63 16.48 19.58
C ASP A 225 39.75 17.93 19.08
N ASN A 226 40.97 18.35 18.73
CA ASN A 226 41.24 19.64 18.11
C ASN A 226 40.62 19.79 16.71
N CYS A 227 40.24 18.69 16.05
CA CYS A 227 39.67 18.68 14.71
C CYS A 227 38.13 18.71 14.70
N VAL A 228 37.48 18.51 15.85
CA VAL A 228 36.01 18.37 15.95
C VAL A 228 35.28 19.60 15.39
N THR A 229 35.69 20.81 15.78
CA THR A 229 35.05 22.05 15.30
C THR A 229 35.22 22.23 13.79
N ALA A 230 36.39 21.84 13.25
CA ALA A 230 36.64 21.86 11.81
C ALA A 230 35.79 20.82 11.07
N GLY A 231 35.63 19.62 11.63
CA GLY A 231 34.73 18.58 11.13
C GLY A 231 33.27 19.04 11.09
N LEU A 232 32.80 19.67 12.17
CA LEU A 232 31.45 20.26 12.20
C LEU A 232 31.27 21.33 11.13
N LYS A 233 32.27 22.22 10.96
CA LYS A 233 32.25 23.25 9.91
C LYS A 233 32.15 22.64 8.52
N VAL A 234 32.90 21.56 8.25
CA VAL A 234 32.85 20.87 6.96
C VAL A 234 31.48 20.26 6.72
N ALA A 235 30.92 19.54 7.71
CA ALA A 235 29.57 19.00 7.58
C ALA A 235 28.53 20.10 7.28
N GLU A 236 28.68 21.27 7.90
CA GLU A 236 27.81 22.42 7.64
C GLU A 236 27.96 22.97 6.22
N LEU A 237 29.18 23.03 5.67
CA LEU A 237 29.39 23.42 4.26
C LEU A 237 28.65 22.48 3.30
N PHE A 238 28.68 21.17 3.56
CA PHE A 238 27.93 20.20 2.75
C PHE A 238 26.42 20.39 2.88
N ARG A 239 25.91 20.66 4.09
CA ARG A 239 24.47 20.95 4.32
C ARG A 239 24.03 22.21 3.60
N GLN A 240 24.84 23.28 3.65
CA GLN A 240 24.59 24.53 2.93
C GLN A 240 24.58 24.34 1.41
N ALA A 241 25.35 23.37 0.89
CA ALA A 241 25.32 22.95 -0.50
C ALA A 241 24.14 22.01 -0.85
N GLY A 242 23.19 21.79 0.07
CA GLY A 242 22.02 20.94 -0.14
C GLY A 242 22.30 19.44 -0.06
N ARG A 243 23.47 19.03 0.45
CA ARG A 243 23.86 17.64 0.64
C ARG A 243 23.56 17.19 2.07
N ARG A 244 23.14 15.94 2.24
CA ARG A 244 23.07 15.31 3.56
C ARG A 244 24.50 15.14 4.10
N ALA A 245 24.78 15.64 5.30
CA ALA A 245 26.06 15.45 5.96
C ALA A 245 25.88 15.03 7.42
N GLU A 246 26.34 13.84 7.73
CA GLU A 246 26.42 13.32 9.09
C GLU A 246 27.82 13.63 9.64
N PHE A 247 27.87 14.21 10.84
CA PHE A 247 29.14 14.47 11.52
C PHE A 247 29.20 13.64 12.78
N ASP A 248 30.31 12.94 13.00
CA ASP A 248 30.53 12.27 14.28
C ASP A 248 30.83 13.31 15.36
N LEU A 249 29.90 13.46 16.30
CA LEU A 249 30.05 14.39 17.43
C LEU A 249 31.15 13.96 18.42
N GLN A 250 31.70 12.75 18.26
CA GLN A 250 32.82 12.23 19.02
C GLN A 250 34.02 11.98 18.12
N THR A 251 35.21 12.11 18.69
CA THR A 251 36.41 11.64 18.02
C THR A 251 36.47 10.13 18.01
N ARG A 252 36.95 9.59 16.89
CA ARG A 252 36.93 8.17 16.62
C ARG A 252 38.14 7.80 15.79
N SER A 253 38.63 6.57 16.01
CA SER A 253 39.61 6.00 15.08
C SER A 253 38.96 5.80 13.72
N PHE A 254 39.75 5.92 12.65
CA PHE A 254 39.30 5.69 11.28
C PHE A 254 38.53 4.37 11.11
N LYS A 255 39.05 3.27 11.68
CA LYS A 255 38.39 1.95 11.64
C LYS A 255 37.02 1.94 12.29
N SER A 256 36.83 2.71 13.38
CA SER A 256 35.52 2.80 14.04
C SER A 256 34.55 3.68 13.25
N GLY A 257 35.02 4.79 12.66
CA GLY A 257 34.21 5.61 11.76
C GLY A 257 33.79 4.88 10.49
N LEU A 258 34.65 4.04 9.91
CA LEU A 258 34.31 3.19 8.77
C LEU A 258 33.13 2.24 9.07
N LYS A 259 33.06 1.70 10.30
CA LYS A 259 31.92 0.88 10.73
C LYS A 259 30.62 1.69 10.81
N VAL A 260 30.71 2.95 11.24
CA VAL A 260 29.56 3.87 11.28
C VAL A 260 29.11 4.18 9.86
N ALA A 261 30.01 4.64 8.98
CA ALA A 261 29.71 4.94 7.58
C ALA A 261 29.05 3.75 6.86
N ASN A 262 29.56 2.53 7.04
CA ASN A 262 28.96 1.31 6.49
C ASN A 262 27.56 1.02 7.05
N ARG A 263 27.34 1.23 8.34
CA ARG A 263 26.03 1.02 8.99
C ARG A 263 25.00 2.04 8.51
N GLU A 264 25.39 3.31 8.38
CA GLU A 264 24.55 4.38 7.84
C GLU A 264 24.44 4.34 6.31
N GLN A 265 25.13 3.38 5.68
CA GLN A 265 25.18 3.17 4.24
C GLN A 265 25.65 4.42 3.45
N ILE A 266 26.65 5.12 3.96
CA ILE A 266 27.24 6.31 3.34
C ILE A 266 28.57 5.92 2.68
N ASP A 267 28.69 6.15 1.37
CA ASP A 267 29.88 5.77 0.60
C ASP A 267 30.96 6.87 0.54
N THR A 268 30.62 8.12 0.85
CA THR A 268 31.59 9.22 0.88
C THR A 268 31.94 9.60 2.31
N MET A 269 33.21 9.44 2.67
CA MET A 269 33.74 9.75 3.99
C MET A 269 34.73 10.91 3.92
N ILE A 270 34.53 11.94 4.74
CA ILE A 270 35.43 13.10 4.86
C ILE A 270 36.20 12.96 6.17
N VAL A 271 37.52 12.93 6.11
CA VAL A 271 38.38 12.69 7.27
C VAL A 271 39.24 13.92 7.56
N ILE A 272 39.30 14.29 8.84
CA ILE A 272 40.12 15.40 9.34
C ILE A 272 40.91 14.91 10.55
N GLY A 273 42.22 14.77 10.39
CA GLY A 273 43.18 14.62 11.49
C GLY A 273 43.99 15.90 11.71
N GLY A 274 44.94 15.84 12.65
CA GLY A 274 45.76 16.99 13.02
C GLY A 274 46.61 17.53 11.88
N ASP A 275 47.10 16.66 10.98
CA ASP A 275 47.87 17.07 9.80
C ASP A 275 46.96 17.72 8.74
N GLU A 276 45.78 17.16 8.45
CA GLU A 276 44.80 17.78 7.55
C GLU A 276 44.37 19.16 8.04
N LEU A 277 44.11 19.29 9.35
CA LEU A 277 43.75 20.56 9.97
C LEU A 277 44.88 21.59 9.84
N ARG A 278 46.13 21.19 10.09
CA ARG A 278 47.30 22.06 9.97
C ARG A 278 47.49 22.57 8.54
N ASP A 279 47.28 21.69 7.57
CA ASP A 279 47.44 21.98 6.15
C ASP A 279 46.21 22.70 5.55
N GLY A 280 45.13 22.89 6.33
CA GLY A 280 43.91 23.55 5.87
C GLY A 280 43.11 22.72 4.84
N VAL A 281 43.27 21.40 4.86
CA VAL A 281 42.66 20.46 3.91
C VAL A 281 41.78 19.43 4.62
N VAL A 282 41.06 18.62 3.84
CA VAL A 282 40.40 17.39 4.30
C VAL A 282 40.70 16.26 3.34
N LEU A 283 40.61 15.02 3.82
CA LEU A 283 40.70 13.83 2.99
C LEU A 283 39.28 13.35 2.64
N ILE A 284 38.92 13.38 1.36
CA ILE A 284 37.67 12.79 0.85
C ILE A 284 37.99 11.37 0.39
N LYS A 285 37.26 10.38 0.90
CA LYS A 285 37.44 8.97 0.58
C LYS A 285 36.13 8.37 0.08
N ASN A 286 36.16 7.74 -1.08
CA ASN A 286 35.05 6.93 -1.58
C ASN A 286 35.24 5.48 -1.10
N LEU A 287 34.29 4.98 -0.32
CA LEU A 287 34.36 3.67 0.31
C LEU A 287 34.04 2.52 -0.65
N ALA A 288 33.35 2.81 -1.76
CA ALA A 288 32.99 1.81 -2.77
C ALA A 288 34.19 1.46 -3.66
N ASP A 289 34.90 2.46 -4.20
CA ASP A 289 36.05 2.27 -5.11
C ASP A 289 37.43 2.45 -4.44
N ARG A 290 37.44 2.87 -3.18
CA ARG A 290 38.63 3.11 -2.35
C ARG A 290 39.53 4.25 -2.83
N THR A 291 39.03 5.13 -3.68
CA THR A 291 39.76 6.34 -4.09
C THR A 291 39.79 7.36 -2.96
N GLU A 292 40.83 8.20 -2.95
CA GLU A 292 40.97 9.29 -1.99
C GLU A 292 41.59 10.54 -2.62
N LYS A 293 41.11 11.71 -2.20
CA LYS A 293 41.61 13.02 -2.64
C LYS A 293 41.75 13.97 -1.45
N ARG A 294 42.84 14.73 -1.41
CA ARG A 294 43.03 15.84 -0.46
C ARG A 294 42.52 17.13 -1.11
N VAL A 295 41.65 17.85 -0.42
CA VAL A 295 41.03 19.08 -0.94
C VAL A 295 41.03 20.18 0.11
N PRO A 296 41.10 21.47 -0.27
CA PRO A 296 40.97 22.57 0.68
C PRO A 296 39.68 22.44 1.50
N LEU A 297 39.76 22.69 2.81
CA LEU A 297 38.64 22.49 3.72
C LEU A 297 37.40 23.29 3.31
N LEU A 298 37.60 24.53 2.86
CA LEU A 298 36.51 25.43 2.42
C LEU A 298 35.90 25.05 1.07
N GLU A 299 36.61 24.25 0.28
CA GLU A 299 36.17 23.77 -1.05
C GLU A 299 35.66 22.33 -0.99
N ALA A 300 35.68 21.68 0.16
CA ALA A 300 35.29 20.27 0.28
C ALA A 300 33.87 20.00 -0.25
N ALA A 301 32.94 20.94 -0.02
CA ALA A 301 31.55 20.83 -0.45
C ALA A 301 31.30 21.18 -1.93
N THR A 302 32.27 21.81 -2.62
CA THR A 302 32.16 22.13 -4.06
C THR A 302 32.65 21.00 -4.95
N GLN A 303 33.24 19.97 -4.34
CA GLN A 303 33.71 18.78 -5.03
C GLN A 303 32.53 17.84 -5.30
N GLU A 304 32.48 17.33 -6.54
CA GLU A 304 31.66 16.17 -6.90
C GLU A 304 32.02 14.96 -6.01
#